data_AF-A0A6H1MZS9-F1
#
_entry.id   AF-A0A6H1MZS9-F1
#
_cell.length_a   1.000
_cell.length_b   1.000
_cell.length_c   1.000
_cell.angle_alpha   90.00
_cell.angle_beta   90.00
_cell.angle_gamma   90.00
#
_symmetry.space_group_name_H-M   'P 1'
#
loop_
_entity.id
_entity.type
_entity.pdbx_description
1 polymer ?
#
loop_
_entity_poly.entity_id
_entity_poly.type
_entity_poly.pdbx_seq_one_letter_code
_entity_poly.pdbx_strand_id
1 'polypeptide(L)'
;MTQAAEPDTERALPDQLIALLTSHLEVEVTPEQLTAATTFESLGMDSLSLMELVVAADQEFGIILAEGDLDLFPASTLGDAARAFEHAA
;
A
#
# COMPACT_ATOMS: atom_id res chain seq x y z
N MET A 1 1.42 -22.90 -24.43
CA MET A 1 2.19 -22.73 -23.18
C MET A 1 3.42 -21.95 -23.59
N THR A 2 3.42 -20.62 -23.65
CA THR A 2 3.25 -19.69 -22.54
C THR A 2 2.77 -18.37 -23.15
N GLN A 3 1.54 -17.97 -22.88
CA GLN A 3 1.17 -16.58 -23.06
C GLN A 3 1.86 -15.85 -21.91
N ALA A 4 2.98 -15.20 -22.21
CA ALA A 4 3.53 -14.17 -21.35
C ALA A 4 2.40 -13.16 -21.18
N ALA A 5 1.77 -13.16 -20.01
CA ALA A 5 0.91 -12.09 -19.59
C ALA A 5 1.73 -10.82 -19.77
N GLU A 6 1.32 -10.00 -20.73
CA GLU A 6 1.77 -8.62 -20.85
C GLU A 6 1.66 -8.05 -19.44
N PRO A 7 2.77 -7.66 -18.77
CA PRO A 7 2.65 -7.07 -17.45
C PRO A 7 2.03 -5.72 -17.71
N ASP A 8 0.72 -5.69 -17.54
CA ASP A 8 -0.11 -4.54 -17.72
C ASP A 8 0.56 -3.39 -16.96
N THR A 9 0.66 -2.25 -17.63
CA THR A 9 1.24 -1.01 -17.08
C THR A 9 0.21 -0.38 -16.12
N GLU A 10 -0.29 -1.20 -15.19
CA GLU A 10 -1.49 -0.96 -14.41
C GLU A 10 -1.06 -0.46 -13.03
N ARG A 11 -0.52 0.77 -13.01
CA ARG A 11 -0.07 1.53 -11.83
C ARG A 11 0.62 0.67 -10.77
N ALA A 12 1.91 0.43 -10.98
CA ALA A 12 2.79 -0.13 -9.97
C ALA A 12 2.61 0.64 -8.65
N LEU A 13 2.30 -0.08 -7.58
CA LEU A 13 2.28 0.49 -6.24
C LEU A 13 3.68 1.02 -5.91
N PRO A 14 3.80 2.15 -5.18
CA PRO A 14 5.11 2.68 -4.79
C PRO A 14 5.93 1.62 -4.08
N ASP A 15 7.21 1.51 -4.42
CA ASP A 15 8.12 0.57 -3.76
C ASP A 15 8.13 0.77 -2.24
N GLN A 16 7.98 2.02 -1.77
CA GLN A 16 7.86 2.35 -0.34
C GLN A 16 6.61 1.74 0.28
N LEU A 17 5.47 1.81 -0.41
CA LEU A 17 4.22 1.22 0.10
C LEU A 17 4.33 -0.30 0.17
N ILE A 18 4.91 -0.94 -0.86
CA ILE A 18 5.16 -2.38 -0.87
C ILE A 18 6.12 -2.77 0.27
N ALA A 19 7.19 -2.01 0.47
CA ALA A 19 8.15 -2.24 1.54
C ALA A 19 7.48 -2.14 2.92
N LEU A 20 6.66 -1.13 3.16
CA LEU A 20 5.92 -0.98 4.42
C LEU A 20 4.95 -2.14 4.64
N LEU A 21 4.21 -2.54 3.60
CA LEU A 21 3.27 -3.65 3.66
C LEU A 21 3.97 -4.99 3.96
N THR A 22 5.12 -5.24 3.34
CA THR A 22 5.87 -6.49 3.50
C THR A 22 6.71 -6.51 4.78
N SER A 23 7.24 -5.36 5.21
CA SER A 23 8.14 -5.26 6.36
C SER A 23 7.40 -5.07 7.68
N HIS A 24 6.27 -4.37 7.70
CA HIS A 24 5.62 -3.97 8.95
C HIS A 24 4.49 -4.91 9.36
N LEU A 25 3.93 -5.66 8.42
CA LEU A 25 2.63 -6.32 8.64
C LEU A 25 2.66 -7.83 8.45
N GLU A 26 3.85 -8.42 8.19
CA GLU A 26 4.04 -9.87 7.99
C GLU A 26 2.99 -10.49 7.05
N VAL A 27 2.46 -9.70 6.10
CA VAL A 27 1.39 -10.18 5.25
C VAL A 27 1.97 -11.27 4.36
N GLU A 28 1.39 -12.47 4.39
CA GLU A 28 1.77 -13.62 3.57
C GLU A 28 1.38 -13.43 2.09
N VAL A 29 1.56 -12.23 1.55
CA VAL A 29 1.28 -11.86 0.17
C VAL A 29 2.57 -11.49 -0.51
N THR A 30 2.75 -12.02 -1.71
CA THR A 30 3.87 -11.62 -2.55
C THR A 30 3.59 -10.24 -3.16
N PRO A 31 4.61 -9.39 -3.36
CA PRO A 31 4.43 -8.08 -4.00
C PRO A 31 3.78 -8.17 -5.38
N GLU A 32 3.95 -9.31 -6.06
CA GLU A 32 3.32 -9.63 -7.35
C GLU A 32 1.80 -9.84 -7.26
N GLN A 33 1.27 -10.11 -6.06
CA GLN A 33 -0.17 -10.27 -5.80
C GLN A 33 -0.83 -8.98 -5.29
N LEU A 34 -0.03 -7.98 -4.93
CA LEU A 34 -0.52 -6.67 -4.50
C LEU A 34 -0.91 -5.85 -5.72
N THR A 35 -2.19 -5.56 -5.87
CA THR A 35 -2.71 -4.74 -6.96
C THR A 35 -3.30 -3.45 -6.43
N ALA A 36 -3.35 -2.40 -7.26
CA ALA A 36 -4.02 -1.16 -6.89
C ALA A 36 -5.51 -1.34 -6.54
N ALA A 37 -6.15 -2.43 -6.97
CA ALA A 37 -7.54 -2.75 -6.64
C ALA A 37 -7.69 -3.55 -5.33
N THR A 38 -6.61 -4.09 -4.78
CA THR A 38 -6.63 -4.83 -3.52
C THR A 38 -6.96 -3.87 -2.38
N THR A 39 -7.84 -4.27 -1.46
CA THR A 39 -8.17 -3.49 -0.26
C THR A 39 -7.31 -3.87 0.92
N PHE A 40 -7.13 -2.94 1.86
CA PHE A 40 -6.40 -3.18 3.09
C PHE A 40 -7.04 -4.27 3.96
N GLU A 41 -8.37 -4.28 4.06
CA GLU A 41 -9.13 -5.32 4.77
C GLU A 41 -8.87 -6.71 4.17
N SER A 42 -8.74 -6.83 2.84
CA SER A 42 -8.44 -8.10 2.18
C SER A 42 -7.03 -8.61 2.49
N LEU A 43 -6.12 -7.74 2.92
CA LEU A 43 -4.79 -8.09 3.42
C LEU A 43 -4.79 -8.41 4.91
N GLY A 44 -5.93 -8.31 5.58
CA GLY A 44 -6.03 -8.43 7.04
C GLY A 44 -5.52 -7.19 7.78
N MET A 45 -5.43 -6.03 7.11
CA MET A 45 -5.09 -4.78 7.79
C MET A 45 -6.32 -4.17 8.46
N ASP A 46 -6.22 -4.05 9.77
CA ASP A 46 -7.17 -3.32 10.58
C ASP A 46 -6.80 -1.82 10.65
N SER A 47 -7.69 -1.02 11.25
CA SER A 47 -7.44 0.42 11.46
C SER A 47 -6.16 0.69 12.26
N LEU A 48 -5.79 -0.19 13.20
CA LEU A 48 -4.55 -0.06 13.97
C LEU A 48 -3.32 -0.25 13.06
N SER A 49 -3.32 -1.32 12.26
CA SER A 49 -2.27 -1.62 11.29
C SER A 49 -2.08 -0.50 10.26
N LEU A 50 -3.18 0.15 9.84
CA LEU A 50 -3.11 1.32 8.95
C LEU A 50 -2.46 2.52 9.64
N MET A 51 -2.75 2.75 10.92
CA MET A 51 -2.13 3.82 11.69
C MET A 51 -0.64 3.56 11.89
N GLU A 52 -0.25 2.30 12.14
CA GLU A 52 1.14 1.88 12.21
C GLU A 52 1.86 2.04 10.86
N LEU A 53 1.19 1.71 9.74
CA LEU A 53 1.71 1.93 8.39
C LEU A 53 2.04 3.40 8.14
N VAL A 54 1.17 4.33 8.56
CA VAL A 54 1.40 5.78 8.43
C VAL A 54 2.60 6.23 9.26
N VAL A 55 2.68 5.78 10.51
CA VAL A 55 3.82 6.09 11.40
C VAL A 55 5.13 5.51 10.84
N ALA A 56 5.09 4.30 10.29
CA ALA A 56 6.24 3.67 9.66
C ALA A 56 6.65 4.40 8.37
N ALA A 57 5.70 4.88 7.56
CA ALA A 57 5.99 5.70 6.38
C ALA A 57 6.75 6.99 6.72
N ASP A 58 6.31 7.67 7.79
CA ASP A 58 6.99 8.86 8.32
C ASP A 58 8.38 8.53 8.85
N GLN A 59 8.50 7.50 9.70
CA GLN A 59 9.77 7.16 10.35
C GLN A 59 10.82 6.54 9.40
N GLU A 60 10.39 5.74 8.43
CA GLU A 60 11.28 5.01 7.52
C GLU A 60 11.60 5.81 6.25
N PHE A 61 10.62 6.53 5.72
CA PHE A 61 10.75 7.24 4.44
C PHE A 61 10.62 8.76 4.57
N GLY A 62 10.25 9.30 5.74
CA GLY A 62 9.99 10.73 5.93
C GLY A 62 8.69 11.21 5.28
N ILE A 63 7.76 10.29 4.97
CA ILE A 63 6.52 10.61 4.28
C ILE A 63 5.44 10.98 5.30
N ILE A 64 5.12 12.27 5.39
CA ILE A 64 4.08 12.78 6.29
C ILE A 64 2.73 12.66 5.61
N LEU A 65 1.99 11.61 5.93
CA LEU A 65 0.59 11.47 5.50
C LEU A 65 -0.31 12.16 6.52
N ALA A 66 -0.77 13.37 6.22
CA ALA A 66 -1.65 14.11 7.12
C ALA A 66 -2.98 13.37 7.33
N GLU A 67 -3.32 13.08 8.59
CA GLU A 67 -4.54 12.33 8.99
C GLU A 67 -5.85 12.91 8.44
N GLY A 68 -5.87 14.19 8.04
CA GLY A 68 -7.05 14.86 7.47
C GLY A 68 -7.17 14.80 5.94
N ASP A 69 -6.06 14.53 5.23
CA ASP A 69 -6.03 14.31 3.77
C ASP A 69 -5.98 12.82 3.43
N LEU A 70 -5.64 12.00 4.42
CA LEU A 70 -5.46 10.57 4.31
C LEU A 70 -6.71 9.80 4.79
N ASP A 71 -7.68 9.63 3.90
CA ASP A 71 -8.84 8.75 4.12
C ASP A 71 -8.48 7.26 3.91
N LEU A 72 -7.50 6.77 4.68
CA LEU A 72 -7.15 5.35 4.72
C LEU A 72 -8.03 4.60 5.71
N PHE A 73 -8.89 3.76 5.16
CA PHE A 73 -9.73 2.84 5.90
C PHE A 73 -9.46 1.41 5.43
N PRO A 74 -9.88 0.39 6.20
CA PRO A 74 -9.76 -1.01 5.75
C PRO A 74 -10.43 -1.25 4.38
N ALA A 75 -11.51 -0.51 4.09
CA ALA A 75 -12.20 -0.55 2.80
C ALA A 75 -11.47 0.16 1.65
N SER A 76 -10.46 1.01 1.95
CA SER A 76 -9.68 1.72 0.94
C SER A 76 -8.77 0.75 0.18
N THR A 77 -8.44 1.11 -1.06
CA THR A 77 -7.57 0.28 -1.91
C THR A 77 -6.10 0.68 -1.76
N LEU A 78 -5.19 -0.24 -2.11
CA LEU A 78 -3.77 0.05 -2.20
C LEU A 78 -3.49 1.17 -3.21
N GLY A 79 -4.29 1.29 -4.27
CA GLY A 79 -4.19 2.36 -5.24
C GLY A 79 -4.55 3.73 -4.66
N ASP A 80 -5.46 3.79 -3.69
CA ASP A 80 -5.78 5.04 -2.98
C ASP A 80 -4.63 5.47 -2.09
N ALA A 81 -4.04 4.52 -1.35
CA ALA A 81 -2.83 4.80 -0.57
C ALA A 81 -1.65 5.20 -1.46
N ALA A 82 -1.42 4.50 -2.56
CA ALA A 82 -0.37 4.84 -3.52
C ALA A 82 -0.44 6.32 -3.93
N ARG A 83 -1.64 6.82 -4.24
CA ARG A 83 -1.84 8.23 -4.57
C ARG A 83 -1.53 9.18 -3.42
N ALA A 84 -1.90 8.79 -2.19
CA ALA A 84 -1.58 9.59 -1.03
C ALA A 84 -0.07 9.68 -0.79
N PHE A 85 0.66 8.58 -0.99
CA PHE A 85 2.12 8.55 -0.93
C PHE A 85 2.76 9.41 -2.03
N GLU A 86 2.24 9.37 -3.26
CA GLU A 86 2.72 10.23 -4.36
C GLU A 86 2.51 11.72 -4.09
N HIS A 87 1.40 12.09 -3.44
CA HIS A 87 1.12 13.49 -3.08
C HIS A 87 1.92 14.00 -1.87
N ALA A 88 2.45 13.09 -1.04
CA ALA A 88 3.19 13.43 0.16
C ALA A 88 4.72 13.49 -0.05
N ALA A 89 5.22 13.09 -1.23
CA ALA A 89 6.64 13.04 -1.58
C ALA A 89 7.16 14.32 -2.28
#